data_AF-A0A7S3FY11-F1
#
_entry.id   AF-A0A7S3FY11-F1
#
_cell.length_a   1.000
_cell.length_b   1.000
_cell.length_c   1.000
_cell.angle_alpha   90.00
_cell.angle_beta   90.00
_cell.angle_gamma   90.00
#
_symmetry.space_group_name_H-M   'P 1'
#
loop_
_entity.id
_entity.type
_entity.pdbx_description
1 polymer ?
#
loop_
_entity_poly.entity_id
_entity_poly.type
_entity_poly.pdbx_seq_one_letter_code
_entity_poly.pdbx_strand_id
1 'polypeptide(L)'
;MKLFPLLATNFAMAAANAHVLDKYYNLKKEIEHQNFKNLDLLHHYTSGMKAVFTQDVHDGILTVRQSLGGAGYTAWSGLPLIFDDYSPNVTFEGDNTVMAQQCANFLFKQARKALQGKDRTKFDGAFSYLNELKEGKKVTCTVTETHQFLNLDVVEEALKVNLLFKIRQ
;
A
#
# COMPACT_ATOMS: atom_id res chain seq x y z
N MET A 1 -10.35 -11.30 -17.92
CA MET A 1 -8.90 -10.99 -18.01
C MET A 1 -8.31 -10.97 -16.60
N LYS A 2 -7.97 -12.13 -16.02
CA LYS A 2 -7.58 -12.25 -14.58
C LYS A 2 -6.08 -12.05 -14.33
N LEU A 3 -5.23 -12.34 -15.31
CA LEU A 3 -3.77 -12.43 -15.12
C LEU A 3 -3.03 -11.10 -15.33
N PHE A 4 -3.44 -10.26 -16.28
CA PHE A 4 -2.76 -8.99 -16.53
C PHE A 4 -2.78 -8.03 -15.34
N PRO A 5 -3.87 -7.90 -14.56
CA PRO A 5 -3.83 -7.13 -13.32
C PRO A 5 -2.81 -7.68 -12.32
N LEU A 6 -2.70 -8.99 -12.15
CA LEU A 6 -1.72 -9.61 -11.25
C LEU A 6 -0.28 -9.31 -11.69
N LEU A 7 -0.02 -9.35 -13.01
CA LEU A 7 1.28 -8.99 -13.55
C LEU A 7 1.60 -7.51 -13.30
N ALA A 8 0.65 -6.61 -13.52
CA ALA A 8 0.80 -5.19 -13.24
C ALA A 8 1.06 -4.94 -11.75
N THR A 9 0.31 -5.61 -10.86
CA THR A 9 0.52 -5.55 -9.41
C THR A 9 1.93 -5.99 -9.02
N ASN A 10 2.46 -7.07 -9.61
CA ASN A 10 3.83 -7.53 -9.33
C ASN A 10 4.87 -6.45 -9.68
N PHE A 11 4.75 -5.78 -10.83
CA PHE A 11 5.64 -4.67 -11.18
C PHE A 11 5.48 -3.46 -10.24
N ALA A 12 4.25 -3.12 -9.87
CA ALA A 12 3.99 -2.04 -8.91
C ALA A 12 4.59 -2.35 -7.53
N MET A 13 4.44 -3.59 -7.04
CA MET A 13 5.05 -4.06 -5.79
C MET A 13 6.58 -4.00 -5.84
N ALA A 14 7.19 -4.41 -6.95
CA ALA A 14 8.63 -4.36 -7.12
C ALA A 14 9.17 -2.91 -7.07
N ALA A 15 8.50 -1.98 -7.75
CA ALA A 15 8.85 -0.56 -7.72
C ALA A 15 8.66 0.05 -6.32
N ALA A 16 7.55 -0.26 -5.65
CA ALA A 16 7.29 0.19 -4.28
C ALA A 16 8.32 -0.37 -3.28
N ASN A 17 8.70 -1.64 -3.41
CA ASN A 17 9.71 -2.27 -2.57
C ASN A 17 11.09 -1.61 -2.76
N ALA A 18 11.48 -1.30 -4.00
CA ALA A 18 12.73 -0.57 -4.25
C ALA A 18 12.75 0.79 -3.55
N HIS A 19 11.64 1.52 -3.57
CA HIS A 19 11.50 2.80 -2.87
C HIS A 19 11.61 2.66 -1.33
N VAL A 20 11.04 1.60 -0.75
CA VAL A 20 11.14 1.34 0.69
C VAL A 20 12.52 0.90 1.13
N LEU A 21 13.19 0.08 0.32
CA LEU A 21 14.56 -0.34 0.61
C LEU A 21 15.49 0.87 0.68
N ASP A 22 15.35 1.85 -0.21
CA ASP A 22 16.09 3.11 -0.13
C ASP A 22 15.83 3.84 1.20
N LYS A 23 14.56 4.00 1.59
CA LYS A 23 14.20 4.59 2.90
C LYS A 23 14.76 3.81 4.09
N TYR A 24 14.79 2.49 4.01
CA TYR A 24 15.34 1.62 5.05
C TYR A 24 16.85 1.82 5.21
N TYR A 25 17.61 1.89 4.11
CA TYR A 25 19.04 2.18 4.17
C TYR A 25 19.34 3.58 4.69
N ASN A 26 18.52 4.57 4.34
CA ASN A 26 18.62 5.91 4.90
C ASN A 26 18.32 5.92 6.41
N LEU A 27 17.27 5.22 6.85
CA LEU A 27 16.96 5.08 8.27
C LEU A 27 18.11 4.40 9.05
N LYS A 28 18.74 3.37 8.48
CA LYS A 28 19.90 2.73 9.13
C LYS A 28 21.02 3.72 9.43
N LYS A 29 21.35 4.60 8.47
CA LYS A 29 22.35 5.67 8.66
C LYS A 29 21.89 6.68 9.72
N GLU A 30 20.60 7.02 9.77
CA GLU A 30 20.06 7.92 10.81
C GLU A 30 20.17 7.32 12.21
N ILE A 31 19.90 6.02 12.35
CA ILE A 31 20.00 5.29 13.63
C ILE A 31 21.44 5.26 14.16
N GLU A 32 22.45 5.11 13.28
CA GLU A 32 23.86 5.20 13.66
C GLU A 32 24.22 6.55 14.32
N HIS A 33 23.52 7.61 13.93
CA HIS A 33 23.66 8.95 14.49
C HIS A 33 22.62 9.27 15.59
N GLN A 34 21.99 8.24 16.18
CA GLN A 34 20.96 8.36 17.22
C GLN A 34 19.72 9.18 16.80
N ASN A 35 19.46 9.30 15.49
CA ASN A 35 18.28 9.96 14.96
C ASN A 35 17.18 8.92 14.67
N PHE A 36 16.16 8.87 15.53
CA PHE A 36 15.05 7.91 15.43
C PHE A 36 13.77 8.50 14.83
N LYS A 37 13.83 9.71 14.26
CA LYS A 37 12.64 10.47 13.82
C LYS A 37 11.78 9.70 12.81
N ASN A 38 12.41 8.97 11.89
CA ASN A 38 11.73 8.24 10.82
C ASN A 38 11.42 6.78 11.16
N LEU A 39 11.84 6.28 12.34
CA LEU A 39 11.66 4.88 12.72
C LEU A 39 10.18 4.49 12.81
N ASP A 40 9.38 5.31 13.49
CA ASP A 40 7.94 5.10 13.68
C ASP A 40 7.20 5.12 12.33
N LEU A 41 7.57 6.05 11.45
CA LEU A 41 7.03 6.14 10.09
C LEU A 41 7.34 4.88 9.29
N LEU A 42 8.62 4.48 9.23
CA LEU A 42 9.01 3.35 8.40
C LEU A 42 8.42 2.05 8.93
N HIS A 43 8.36 1.86 10.26
CA HIS A 43 7.71 0.71 10.88
C HIS A 43 6.26 0.57 10.38
N HIS A 44 5.42 1.60 10.56
CA HIS A 44 4.03 1.55 10.14
C HIS A 44 3.85 1.45 8.62
N TYR A 45 4.76 2.05 7.83
CA TYR A 45 4.77 1.91 6.39
C TYR A 45 5.03 0.45 5.96
N THR A 46 6.04 -0.19 6.55
CA THR A 46 6.39 -1.59 6.28
C THR A 46 5.33 -2.58 6.79
N SER A 47 4.69 -2.31 7.94
CA SER A 47 3.56 -3.13 8.41
C SER A 47 2.41 -3.11 7.41
N GLY A 48 2.03 -1.94 6.91
CA GLY A 48 0.98 -1.82 5.89
C GLY A 48 1.33 -2.54 4.59
N MET A 49 2.56 -2.38 4.10
CA MET A 49 3.01 -3.06 2.88
C MET A 49 3.08 -4.57 3.05
N LYS A 50 3.58 -5.07 4.18
CA LYS A 50 3.58 -6.51 4.48
C LYS A 50 2.16 -7.06 4.39
N ALA A 51 1.20 -6.40 5.03
CA ALA A 51 -0.19 -6.82 5.01
C ALA A 51 -0.77 -6.88 3.59
N VAL A 52 -0.68 -5.78 2.84
CA VAL A 52 -1.25 -5.69 1.49
C VAL A 52 -0.54 -6.63 0.52
N PHE A 53 0.80 -6.61 0.49
CA PHE A 53 1.54 -7.35 -0.53
C PHE A 53 1.43 -8.85 -0.32
N THR A 54 1.50 -9.31 0.93
CA THR A 54 1.36 -10.74 1.19
C THR A 54 -0.05 -11.25 0.94
N GLN A 55 -1.07 -10.45 1.24
CA GLN A 55 -2.46 -10.81 0.92
C GLN A 55 -2.68 -10.89 -0.60
N ASP A 56 -2.22 -9.89 -1.35
CA ASP A 56 -2.37 -9.83 -2.80
C ASP A 56 -1.64 -10.99 -3.51
N VAL A 57 -0.44 -11.37 -3.04
CA VAL A 57 0.30 -12.51 -3.60
C VAL A 57 -0.40 -13.83 -3.26
N HIS A 58 -0.86 -13.99 -2.01
CA HIS A 58 -1.62 -15.16 -1.58
C HIS A 58 -2.86 -15.39 -2.47
N ASP A 59 -3.66 -14.34 -2.65
CA ASP A 59 -4.89 -14.40 -3.45
C ASP A 59 -4.58 -14.49 -4.97
N GLY A 60 -3.46 -13.89 -5.40
CA GLY A 60 -2.93 -13.98 -6.74
C GLY A 60 -2.56 -15.40 -7.14
N ILE A 61 -1.85 -16.14 -6.28
CA ILE A 61 -1.49 -17.55 -6.54
C ILE A 61 -2.74 -18.40 -6.73
N LEU A 62 -3.76 -18.22 -5.88
CA LEU A 62 -5.05 -18.93 -6.03
C LEU A 62 -5.74 -18.56 -7.35
N THR A 63 -5.71 -17.29 -7.74
CA THR A 63 -6.29 -16.82 -8.99
C THR A 63 -5.58 -17.43 -10.21
N VAL A 64 -4.26 -17.52 -10.19
CA VAL A 64 -3.46 -18.20 -11.23
C VAL A 64 -3.84 -19.68 -11.28
N ARG A 65 -3.87 -20.37 -10.13
CA ARG A 65 -4.24 -21.78 -10.03
C ARG A 65 -5.62 -22.07 -10.63
N GLN A 66 -6.62 -21.28 -10.27
CA GLN A 66 -7.98 -21.41 -10.79
C GLN A 66 -8.08 -21.12 -12.28
N SER A 67 -7.24 -20.22 -12.80
CA SER A 67 -7.22 -19.88 -14.23
C SER A 67 -6.73 -21.03 -15.11
N LEU A 68 -6.00 -22.00 -14.55
CA LEU A 68 -5.57 -23.22 -15.24
C LEU A 68 -6.59 -24.38 -15.14
N GLY A 69 -7.72 -24.19 -14.48
CA GLY A 69 -8.72 -25.23 -14.26
C GLY A 69 -8.16 -26.44 -13.50
N GLY A 70 -8.56 -27.65 -13.91
CA GLY A 70 -8.12 -28.90 -13.25
C GLY A 70 -6.61 -29.12 -13.31
N ALA A 71 -5.94 -28.67 -14.37
CA ALA A 71 -4.48 -28.81 -14.52
C ALA A 71 -3.72 -28.08 -13.40
N GLY A 72 -4.21 -26.92 -12.97
CA GLY A 72 -3.62 -26.16 -11.85
C GLY A 72 -3.79 -26.83 -10.47
N TYR A 73 -4.65 -27.82 -10.33
CA TYR A 73 -4.78 -28.59 -9.08
C TYR A 73 -3.76 -29.72 -8.98
N THR A 74 -3.21 -30.15 -10.10
CA THR A 74 -2.23 -31.25 -10.11
C THR A 74 -0.93 -30.80 -9.45
N ALA A 75 -0.29 -31.71 -8.70
CA ALA A 75 1.03 -31.46 -8.12
C ALA A 75 2.08 -31.09 -9.19
N TRP A 76 1.91 -31.58 -10.43
CA TRP A 76 2.81 -31.32 -11.55
C TRP A 76 2.79 -29.87 -12.04
N SER A 77 1.72 -29.12 -11.74
CA SER A 77 1.68 -27.68 -12.02
C SER A 77 2.59 -26.85 -11.11
N GLY A 78 3.06 -27.41 -9.99
CA GLY A 78 3.86 -26.72 -8.96
C GLY A 78 3.08 -25.68 -8.13
N LEU A 79 1.89 -25.24 -8.57
CA LEU A 79 1.11 -24.20 -7.89
C LEU A 79 0.61 -24.59 -6.49
N PRO A 80 0.18 -25.84 -6.22
CA PRO A 80 -0.19 -26.24 -4.86
C PRO A 80 0.97 -26.08 -3.87
N LEU A 81 2.18 -26.54 -4.25
CA LEU A 81 3.37 -26.41 -3.41
C LEU A 81 3.75 -24.94 -3.17
N ILE A 82 3.75 -24.11 -4.22
CA ILE A 82 4.01 -22.67 -4.11
C ILE A 82 3.00 -22.01 -3.17
N PHE A 83 1.72 -22.37 -3.26
CA PHE A 83 0.70 -21.84 -2.37
C PHE A 83 0.93 -22.26 -0.93
N ASP A 84 1.19 -23.54 -0.68
CA ASP A 84 1.43 -24.07 0.67
C ASP A 84 2.65 -23.39 1.32
N ASP A 85 3.76 -23.25 0.58
CA ASP A 85 4.98 -22.57 1.05
C ASP A 85 4.76 -21.08 1.30
N TYR A 86 3.92 -20.42 0.48
CA TYR A 86 3.65 -19.00 0.62
C TYR A 86 2.61 -18.68 1.69
N SER A 87 1.65 -19.57 1.90
CA SER A 87 0.46 -19.34 2.74
C SER A 87 0.75 -18.83 4.16
N PRO A 88 1.85 -19.20 4.85
CA PRO A 88 2.12 -18.69 6.18
C PRO A 88 2.52 -17.20 6.21
N ASN A 89 2.95 -16.61 5.09
CA ASN A 89 3.44 -15.23 5.04
C ASN A 89 2.37 -14.20 5.43
N VAL A 90 1.08 -14.52 5.29
CA VAL A 90 -0.02 -13.64 5.75
C VAL A 90 -0.13 -13.60 7.29
N THR A 91 0.54 -14.51 7.99
CA THR A 91 0.52 -14.65 9.46
C THR A 91 1.88 -14.42 10.12
N PHE A 92 2.97 -14.85 9.48
CA PHE A 92 4.34 -14.64 9.97
C PHE A 92 4.67 -13.15 10.08
N GLU A 93 5.56 -12.80 11.02
CA GLU A 93 5.98 -11.41 11.31
C GLU A 93 4.82 -10.45 11.65
N GLY A 94 3.67 -11.01 12.04
CA GLY A 94 2.46 -10.28 12.41
C GLY A 94 1.31 -10.59 11.45
N ASP A 95 0.16 -10.97 12.00
CA ASP A 95 -1.07 -11.19 11.22
C ASP A 95 -1.42 -9.97 10.37
N ASN A 96 -1.82 -10.19 9.11
CA ASN A 96 -2.10 -9.12 8.17
C ASN A 96 -3.15 -8.13 8.67
N THR A 97 -4.16 -8.58 9.43
CA THR A 97 -5.18 -7.68 10.02
C THR A 97 -4.55 -6.76 11.06
N VAL A 98 -3.69 -7.30 11.91
CA VAL A 98 -2.98 -6.54 12.95
C VAL A 98 -2.02 -5.53 12.30
N MET A 99 -1.27 -5.96 11.29
CA MET A 99 -0.33 -5.10 10.56
C MET A 99 -1.04 -3.96 9.81
N ALA A 100 -2.18 -4.26 9.17
CA ALA A 100 -3.03 -3.26 8.56
C ALA A 100 -3.58 -2.28 9.60
N GLN A 101 -4.02 -2.78 10.77
CA GLN A 101 -4.52 -1.94 11.87
C GLN A 101 -3.45 -0.99 12.42
N GLN A 102 -2.20 -1.44 12.55
CA GLN A 102 -1.08 -0.59 12.97
C GLN A 102 -0.86 0.57 12.00
N CYS A 103 -0.81 0.29 10.70
CA CYS A 103 -0.67 1.30 9.66
C CYS A 103 -1.87 2.27 9.66
N ALA A 104 -3.10 1.75 9.73
CA ALA A 104 -4.31 2.54 9.76
C ALA A 104 -4.38 3.46 10.99
N ASN A 105 -4.09 2.95 12.18
CA ASN A 105 -4.07 3.73 13.42
C ASN A 105 -3.05 4.87 13.34
N PHE A 106 -1.86 4.60 12.78
CA PHE A 106 -0.86 5.62 12.54
C PHE A 106 -1.36 6.70 11.58
N LEU A 107 -1.96 6.29 10.45
CA LEU A 107 -2.55 7.21 9.48
C LEU A 107 -3.65 8.10 10.11
N PHE A 108 -4.57 7.51 10.89
CA PHE A 108 -5.60 8.27 11.59
C PHE A 108 -5.03 9.25 12.62
N LYS A 109 -3.95 8.89 13.33
CA LYS A 109 -3.24 9.81 14.23
C LYS A 109 -2.68 11.00 13.48
N GLN A 110 -2.10 10.78 12.30
CA GLN A 110 -1.58 11.85 11.44
C GLN A 110 -2.71 12.73 10.87
N ALA A 111 -3.81 12.12 10.43
CA ALA A 111 -4.99 12.84 9.96
C ALA A 111 -5.66 13.69 11.05
N ARG A 112 -5.79 13.17 12.28
CA ARG A 112 -6.30 13.95 13.42
C ARG A 112 -5.42 15.16 13.73
N LYS A 113 -4.09 15.01 13.66
CA LYS A 113 -3.16 16.14 13.77
C LYS A 113 -3.38 17.17 12.67
N ALA A 114 -3.65 16.73 11.44
CA ALA A 114 -3.97 17.62 10.32
C ALA A 114 -5.26 18.42 10.57
N LEU A 115 -6.30 17.77 11.10
CA LEU A 115 -7.59 18.40 11.40
C LEU A 115 -7.55 19.33 12.62
N GLN A 116 -6.91 18.92 13.71
CA GLN A 116 -6.84 19.67 14.96
C GLN A 116 -5.78 20.78 14.94
N GLY A 117 -4.81 20.71 14.03
CA GLY A 117 -3.68 21.62 13.98
C GLY A 117 -4.11 23.06 13.72
N LYS A 118 -3.95 23.94 14.71
CA LYS A 118 -3.82 25.40 14.51
C LYS A 118 -2.67 25.65 13.52
N ASP A 119 -2.99 25.91 12.25
CA ASP A 119 -2.18 26.48 11.16
C ASP A 119 -0.70 26.07 10.90
N ARG A 120 -0.07 25.13 11.63
CA ARG A 120 1.41 24.98 11.56
C ARG A 120 2.02 23.61 11.30
N THR A 121 1.27 22.50 11.31
CA THR A 121 1.82 21.20 10.88
C THR A 121 1.63 21.02 9.38
N LYS A 122 2.59 21.51 8.58
CA LYS A 122 2.72 21.11 7.18
C LYS A 122 3.23 19.68 7.13
N PHE A 123 2.45 18.78 6.53
CA PHE A 123 2.91 17.44 6.21
C PHE A 123 3.76 17.48 4.95
N ASP A 124 4.86 16.73 4.96
CA ASP A 124 5.78 16.60 3.83
C ASP A 124 5.89 15.13 3.40
N GLY A 125 6.42 14.90 2.20
CA GLY A 125 6.64 13.58 1.62
C GLY A 125 5.34 12.77 1.52
N ALA A 126 5.35 11.58 2.13
CA ALA A 126 4.28 10.59 2.04
C ALA A 126 2.92 11.04 2.60
N PHE A 127 2.87 12.14 3.36
CA PHE A 127 1.62 12.67 3.94
C PHE A 127 1.22 14.04 3.40
N SER A 128 1.89 14.54 2.36
CA SER A 128 1.61 15.85 1.76
C SER A 128 0.11 16.05 1.43
N TYR A 129 -0.57 14.99 0.98
CA TYR A 129 -2.01 15.00 0.70
C TYR A 129 -2.90 15.30 1.92
N LEU A 130 -2.42 15.07 3.16
CA LEU A 130 -3.18 15.39 4.38
C LEU A 130 -3.34 16.90 4.59
N ASN A 131 -2.53 17.73 3.94
CA ASN A 131 -2.70 19.18 4.00
C ASN A 131 -4.02 19.63 3.34
N GLU A 132 -4.48 18.90 2.32
CA GLU A 132 -5.73 19.17 1.59
C GLU A 132 -6.99 18.71 2.38
N LEU A 133 -6.79 17.99 3.49
CA LEU A 133 -7.88 17.43 4.31
C LEU A 133 -8.70 18.53 5.00
N LYS A 134 -8.16 19.74 5.18
CA LYS A 134 -8.91 20.90 5.72
C LYS A 134 -9.79 21.59 4.70
N GLU A 135 -9.43 21.55 3.41
CA GLU A 135 -10.07 22.39 2.39
C GLU A 135 -11.47 21.91 1.99
N GLY A 136 -11.93 20.75 2.51
CA GLY A 136 -13.31 20.31 2.26
C GLY A 136 -13.65 20.10 0.78
N LYS A 137 -12.64 20.10 -0.11
CA LYS A 137 -12.81 20.18 -1.55
C LYS A 137 -13.52 18.93 -2.04
N LYS A 138 -14.79 19.08 -2.42
CA LYS A 138 -15.52 18.07 -3.18
C LYS A 138 -14.97 18.12 -4.60
N VAL A 139 -13.97 17.29 -4.87
CA VAL A 139 -13.41 17.13 -6.20
C VAL A 139 -14.31 16.18 -6.98
N THR A 140 -14.82 16.64 -8.11
CA THR A 140 -15.54 15.82 -9.08
C THR A 140 -14.57 15.36 -10.15
N CYS A 141 -14.69 14.11 -10.60
CA CYS A 141 -13.90 13.62 -11.72
C CYS A 141 -14.13 14.50 -12.95
N THR A 142 -13.07 15.08 -13.49
CA THR A 142 -13.08 15.96 -14.68
C THR A 142 -12.91 15.18 -15.99
N VAL A 143 -12.60 13.89 -15.89
CA VAL A 143 -12.38 12.99 -17.04
C VAL A 143 -13.70 12.68 -17.72
N THR A 144 -13.72 12.87 -19.04
CA THR A 144 -14.85 12.55 -19.92
C THR A 144 -14.52 11.44 -20.92
N GLU A 145 -13.23 11.22 -21.20
CA GLU A 145 -12.77 10.22 -22.16
C GLU A 145 -11.80 9.21 -21.55
N THR A 146 -11.87 7.95 -22.01
CA THR A 146 -11.07 6.83 -21.48
C THR A 146 -9.57 7.08 -21.54
N HIS A 147 -9.07 7.73 -22.59
CA HIS A 147 -7.64 7.96 -22.78
C HIS A 147 -7.02 8.87 -21.70
N GLN A 148 -7.84 9.69 -21.03
CA GLN A 148 -7.38 10.60 -19.99
C GLN A 148 -6.99 9.85 -18.71
N PHE A 149 -7.49 8.63 -18.49
CA PHE A 149 -7.04 7.75 -17.40
C PHE A 149 -5.63 7.19 -17.59
N LEU A 150 -5.01 7.40 -18.76
CA LEU A 150 -3.60 7.09 -18.97
C LEU A 150 -2.67 8.16 -18.37
N ASN A 151 -3.21 9.33 -17.99
CA ASN A 151 -2.45 10.33 -17.27
C ASN A 151 -2.33 9.94 -15.78
N LEU A 152 -1.09 9.76 -15.32
CA LEU A 152 -0.80 9.40 -13.93
C LEU A 152 -1.27 10.45 -12.93
N ASP A 153 -1.25 11.74 -13.29
CA ASP A 153 -1.69 12.82 -12.39
C ASP A 153 -3.17 12.68 -12.03
N VAL A 154 -3.99 12.28 -13.00
CA VAL A 154 -5.43 12.04 -12.84
C VAL A 154 -5.66 10.84 -11.92
N VAL A 155 -4.90 9.77 -12.10
CA VAL A 155 -4.99 8.56 -11.26
C VAL A 155 -4.52 8.88 -9.84
N GLU A 156 -3.44 9.64 -9.68
CA GLU A 156 -2.92 10.07 -8.39
C GLU A 156 -3.93 10.95 -7.64
N GLU A 157 -4.55 11.92 -8.30
CA GLU A 157 -5.60 12.76 -7.72
C GLU A 157 -6.80 11.91 -7.30
N ALA A 158 -7.26 10.99 -8.14
CA ALA A 158 -8.37 10.09 -7.81
C ALA A 158 -8.06 9.21 -6.57
N LEU A 159 -6.84 8.67 -6.46
CA LEU A 159 -6.40 7.89 -5.31
C LEU A 159 -6.33 8.76 -4.04
N LYS A 160 -5.79 9.98 -4.13
CA LYS A 160 -5.76 10.94 -3.01
C LYS A 160 -7.16 11.26 -2.51
N VAL A 161 -8.08 11.61 -3.41
CA VAL A 161 -9.48 11.95 -3.05
C VAL A 161 -10.18 10.76 -2.39
N ASN A 162 -10.03 9.55 -2.93
CA ASN A 162 -10.62 8.34 -2.34
C ASN A 162 -10.08 8.09 -0.93
N LEU A 163 -8.77 8.25 -0.72
CA LEU A 163 -8.14 8.06 0.57
C LEU A 163 -8.59 9.13 1.58
N LEU A 164 -8.65 10.41 1.18
CA LEU A 164 -9.16 11.50 2.01
C LEU A 164 -10.62 11.28 2.41
N PHE A 165 -11.45 10.74 1.51
CA PHE A 165 -12.83 10.38 1.80
C PHE A 165 -12.91 9.28 2.86
N LYS A 166 -12.13 8.20 2.72
CA LYS A 166 -12.09 7.09 3.70
C LYS A 166 -11.58 7.51 5.08
N ILE A 167 -10.66 8.47 5.15
CA ILE A 167 -10.14 8.97 6.43
C ILE A 167 -11.16 9.81 7.21
N ARG A 168 -12.11 10.45 6.50
CA ARG A 168 -13.15 11.30 7.11
C ARG A 168 -14.36 10.53 7.63
N GLN A 169 -14.61 9.32 7.13
CA GLN A 169 -15.68 8.43 7.61
C GLN A 169 -15.34 7.87 8.99
#